data_AF-A0A2D6QDQ5-F1
#
_entry.id   AF-A0A2D6QDQ5-F1
#
_cell.length_a   1.000
_cell.length_b   1.000
_cell.length_c   1.000
_cell.angle_alpha   90.00
_cell.angle_beta   90.00
_cell.angle_gamma   90.00
#
_symmetry.space_group_name_H-M   'P 1'
#
loop_
_entity.id
_entity.type
_entity.pdbx_description
1 polymer ?
#
loop_
_entity_poly.entity_id
_entity_poly.type
_entity_poly.pdbx_seq_one_letter_code
_entity_poly.pdbx_strand_id
1 'polypeptide(L)'
;MIRYAAPLALLLTFFSPQAQAQDPFAGGERWRHDATTRAPWVPGAIAFSAREDLVWTGSKGPSGGMMLFHSASSGLQAPRAVDPITQLGASYLDCAAGRRADALFSIVQRPNPGPYQRQTLVHGFDGSSVPSASIMTPRWTHDVGFDTNGPARMVVDREGERVLVAVWNNATGRIQLDWLDGAGGTLLARRTFPALNLEALATSADGTRSAVSTGQTLLILDSAGGLLHAEPLNSAVRGLALNASGSTVAVGGAGQVALLEDQPGGWVNRLNITRSPVQIATALDLDHAGDILGVGWWESSAGRDVELEVWDTRAGRPLNSLDLPGAAGGVQNRVEVVDVSPDGLRAAFGTWGNGRDAEVFVFERGVDQVVLEVELPGSVRDLELDDSGTQVVIAYQDSHRNQFSNTGGVAFYHSADRDLVQLGPAESGMGLGIATDMNSASLAFLLYGQRSTPIQFPGVQGLLHIDRKTLGYLWQVPQSGRSQFVLPIPDDPSLIGTHVALQAAFRTPTGTVFSPHVVEPLILP
;
A
#
# COMPACT_ATOMS: atom_id res chain seq x y z
N MET A 1 6.81 -16.35 -25.60
CA MET A 1 5.74 -17.35 -25.85
C MET A 1 6.19 -18.65 -25.21
N ILE A 2 5.98 -18.80 -23.91
CA ILE A 2 6.59 -19.86 -23.10
C ILE A 2 5.62 -21.05 -23.06
N ARG A 3 6.02 -22.18 -23.65
CA ARG A 3 5.29 -23.45 -23.58
C ARG A 3 5.83 -24.23 -22.38
N TYR A 4 5.10 -24.26 -21.28
CA TYR A 4 5.30 -25.27 -20.24
C TYR A 4 4.81 -26.61 -20.77
N ALA A 5 5.71 -27.44 -21.30
CA ALA A 5 5.39 -28.78 -21.76
C ALA A 5 6.48 -29.78 -21.34
N ALA A 6 6.30 -30.40 -20.18
CA ALA A 6 6.71 -31.78 -19.91
C ALA A 6 6.12 -32.24 -18.56
N PRO A 7 5.57 -33.46 -18.45
CA PRO A 7 5.20 -34.03 -17.16
C PRO A 7 6.47 -34.60 -16.52
N LEU A 8 6.99 -33.97 -15.46
CA LEU A 8 8.11 -34.52 -14.70
C LEU A 8 7.63 -35.25 -13.45
N ALA A 9 8.26 -36.40 -13.23
CA ALA A 9 7.92 -37.40 -12.22
C ALA A 9 7.86 -36.85 -10.80
N LEU A 10 6.89 -37.38 -10.05
CA LEU A 10 6.64 -37.14 -8.63
C LEU A 10 7.86 -37.58 -7.79
N LEU A 11 8.70 -36.64 -7.36
CA LEU A 11 9.67 -36.88 -6.29
C LEU A 11 9.05 -36.46 -4.96
N LEU A 12 8.57 -37.46 -4.20
CA LEU A 12 8.17 -37.31 -2.80
C LEU A 12 9.44 -37.12 -1.95
N THR A 13 9.85 -35.88 -1.73
CA THR A 13 10.79 -35.55 -0.66
C THR A 13 10.01 -35.33 0.64
N PHE A 14 10.24 -36.21 1.61
CA PHE A 14 9.74 -36.05 2.97
C PHE A 14 10.40 -34.83 3.62
N PHE A 15 9.61 -33.83 4.00
CA PHE A 15 10.08 -32.72 4.83
C PHE A 15 10.23 -33.15 6.28
N SER A 16 11.34 -32.72 6.89
CA SER A 16 11.52 -32.66 8.34
C SER A 16 10.54 -31.65 8.93
N PRO A 17 9.97 -31.88 10.13
CA PRO A 17 9.05 -30.95 10.75
C PRO A 17 9.83 -29.68 11.13
N GLN A 18 9.65 -28.59 10.37
CA GLN A 18 10.02 -27.25 10.85
C GLN A 18 9.20 -26.99 12.13
N ALA A 19 9.87 -26.44 13.15
CA ALA A 19 9.26 -25.95 14.38
C ALA A 19 7.94 -25.23 14.06
N GLN A 20 6.86 -25.58 14.78
CA GLN A 20 5.46 -25.17 14.53
C GLN A 20 5.37 -23.88 13.70
N ALA A 21 5.34 -24.04 12.37
CA ALA A 21 5.11 -22.92 11.48
C ALA A 21 3.74 -22.36 11.85
N GLN A 22 3.66 -21.05 12.06
CA GLN A 22 2.39 -20.36 12.27
C GLN A 22 1.45 -20.78 11.14
N ASP A 23 0.24 -21.23 11.50
CA ASP A 23 -0.75 -21.66 10.53
C ASP A 23 -0.92 -20.60 9.44
N PRO A 24 -0.64 -20.89 8.15
CA PRO A 24 -0.64 -19.90 7.07
C PRO A 24 -2.02 -19.28 6.79
N PHE A 25 -3.10 -19.83 7.35
CA PHE A 25 -4.46 -19.30 7.20
C PHE A 25 -4.99 -18.59 8.45
N ALA A 26 -4.36 -18.76 9.61
CA ALA A 26 -4.78 -18.07 10.82
C ALA A 26 -4.46 -16.56 10.73
N GLY A 27 -5.48 -15.70 10.80
CA GLY A 27 -5.28 -14.24 10.75
C GLY A 27 -4.31 -13.74 11.83
N GLY A 28 -3.58 -12.67 11.52
CA GLY A 28 -2.62 -12.03 12.42
C GLY A 28 -1.28 -11.69 11.77
N GLU A 29 -0.26 -11.44 12.60
CA GLU A 29 1.09 -11.09 12.16
C GLU A 29 1.70 -12.26 11.39
N ARG A 30 2.25 -12.03 10.19
CA ARG A 30 3.07 -13.02 9.50
C ARG A 30 4.53 -12.80 9.76
N TRP A 31 4.97 -11.57 9.62
CA TRP A 31 6.34 -11.22 9.89
C TRP A 31 6.46 -9.78 10.35
N ARG A 32 7.60 -9.49 10.96
CA ARG A 32 8.00 -8.13 11.30
C ARG A 32 9.51 -7.93 11.18
N HIS A 33 9.90 -6.67 11.06
CA HIS A 33 11.28 -6.22 11.12
C HIS A 33 11.35 -4.99 12.03
N ASP A 34 12.03 -5.15 13.17
CA ASP A 34 12.14 -4.14 14.21
C ASP A 34 13.51 -3.46 14.20
N ALA A 35 13.51 -2.14 14.40
CA ALA A 35 14.71 -1.42 14.79
C ALA A 35 15.22 -1.92 16.15
N THR A 36 16.53 -1.80 16.37
CA THR A 36 17.11 -2.08 17.68
C THR A 36 17.77 -0.83 18.23
N THR A 37 17.95 -0.76 19.54
CA THR A 37 18.70 0.36 20.16
C THR A 37 20.14 0.48 19.67
N ARG A 38 20.72 -0.59 19.11
CA ARG A 38 22.05 -0.61 18.49
C ARG A 38 22.04 -0.20 17.02
N ALA A 39 20.90 -0.35 16.35
CA ALA A 39 20.68 0.04 14.97
C ALA A 39 19.35 0.81 14.85
N PRO A 40 19.28 2.04 15.40
CA PRO A 40 18.02 2.77 15.53
C PRO A 40 17.56 3.37 14.20
N TRP A 41 16.28 3.18 13.90
CA TRP A 41 15.56 3.81 12.81
C TRP A 41 14.05 3.86 13.10
N VAL A 42 13.35 4.78 12.44
CA VAL A 42 11.89 4.92 12.52
C VAL A 42 11.35 4.98 11.09
N PRO A 43 10.38 4.14 10.72
CA PRO A 43 9.81 4.19 9.37
C PRO A 43 9.00 5.49 9.16
N GLY A 44 9.03 5.96 7.92
CA GLY A 44 8.32 7.13 7.45
C GLY A 44 7.07 6.74 6.68
N ALA A 45 7.24 5.79 5.76
CA ALA A 45 6.22 5.30 4.84
C ALA A 45 6.49 3.85 4.42
N ILE A 46 5.48 3.20 3.85
CA ILE A 46 5.52 1.83 3.37
C ILE A 46 4.67 1.71 2.10
N ALA A 47 5.09 0.84 1.19
CA ALA A 47 4.31 0.56 -0.02
C ALA A 47 4.44 -0.91 -0.47
N PHE A 48 3.37 -1.49 -1.01
CA PHE A 48 3.40 -2.71 -1.79
C PHE A 48 3.97 -2.45 -3.19
N SER A 49 4.63 -3.46 -3.75
CA SER A 49 5.13 -3.43 -5.13
C SER A 49 5.14 -4.83 -5.73
N ALA A 50 5.46 -4.93 -7.02
CA ALA A 50 5.52 -6.18 -7.75
C ALA A 50 4.25 -7.04 -7.56
N ARG A 51 3.08 -6.42 -7.72
CA ARG A 51 1.78 -7.04 -7.44
C ARG A 51 1.76 -7.72 -6.07
N GLU A 52 2.08 -6.90 -5.07
CA GLU A 52 2.02 -7.24 -3.65
C GLU A 52 3.00 -8.33 -3.18
N ASP A 53 3.93 -8.76 -4.04
CA ASP A 53 4.97 -9.75 -3.67
C ASP A 53 6.16 -9.10 -2.93
N LEU A 54 6.35 -7.79 -3.11
CA LEU A 54 7.39 -7.01 -2.46
C LEU A 54 6.79 -5.91 -1.59
N VAL A 55 7.52 -5.56 -0.52
CA VAL A 55 7.19 -4.45 0.39
C VAL A 55 8.38 -3.50 0.45
N TRP A 56 8.15 -2.23 0.13
CA TRP A 56 9.12 -1.17 0.08
C TRP A 56 8.90 -0.18 1.22
N THR A 57 9.94 0.18 1.96
CA THR A 57 9.80 1.13 3.06
C THR A 57 10.96 2.08 3.15
N GLY A 58 10.65 3.33 3.50
CA GLY A 58 11.64 4.37 3.82
C GLY A 58 11.69 4.60 5.32
N SER A 59 12.90 4.56 5.89
CA SER A 59 13.11 4.82 7.32
C SER A 59 14.19 5.87 7.58
N LYS A 60 13.94 6.70 8.59
CA LYS A 60 14.88 7.73 9.05
C LYS A 60 15.64 7.26 10.28
N GLY A 61 16.80 7.85 10.54
CA GLY A 61 17.63 7.58 11.72
C GLY A 61 19.01 7.06 11.33
N PRO A 62 19.93 6.86 12.29
CA PRO A 62 21.33 6.47 12.05
C PRO A 62 21.53 5.13 11.35
N SER A 63 20.56 4.23 11.42
CA SER A 63 20.58 2.94 10.72
C SER A 63 19.39 2.76 9.79
N GLY A 64 18.72 3.87 9.43
CA GLY A 64 17.62 3.87 8.49
C GLY A 64 18.09 3.87 7.04
N GLY A 65 17.16 3.95 6.10
CA GLY A 65 17.40 3.96 4.67
C GLY A 65 16.19 3.39 3.96
N MET A 66 16.35 3.04 2.70
CA MET A 66 15.35 2.24 2.03
C MET A 66 15.56 0.75 2.28
N MET A 67 14.46 0.01 2.48
CA MET A 67 14.49 -1.43 2.71
C MET A 67 13.43 -2.11 1.85
N LEU A 68 13.80 -3.23 1.24
CA LEU A 68 12.93 -4.10 0.46
C LEU A 68 12.71 -5.42 1.20
N PHE A 69 11.46 -5.83 1.35
CA PHE A 69 11.06 -7.10 1.96
C PHE A 69 10.22 -7.91 0.97
N HIS A 70 10.05 -9.19 1.28
CA HIS A 70 9.16 -10.09 0.56
C HIS A 70 7.88 -10.28 1.39
N SER A 71 6.70 -10.22 0.75
CA SER A 71 5.43 -10.37 1.46
C SER A 71 5.23 -11.80 1.97
N ALA A 72 5.48 -12.80 1.12
CA ALA A 72 5.48 -14.22 1.50
C ALA A 72 6.71 -14.60 2.34
N SER A 73 6.63 -14.35 3.64
CA SER A 73 7.66 -14.66 4.64
C SER A 73 7.00 -14.89 6.01
N SER A 74 7.76 -15.35 7.01
CA SER A 74 7.21 -15.62 8.35
C SER A 74 8.19 -15.34 9.48
N GLY A 75 7.72 -14.81 10.60
CA GLY A 75 8.51 -14.51 11.79
C GLY A 75 9.35 -13.24 11.67
N LEU A 76 10.47 -13.17 12.39
CA LEU A 76 11.38 -12.02 12.30
C LEU A 76 12.10 -12.05 10.95
N GLN A 77 11.97 -10.97 10.19
CA GLN A 77 12.55 -10.86 8.85
C GLN A 77 13.68 -9.85 8.81
N ALA A 78 14.69 -10.15 7.99
CA ALA A 78 15.68 -9.17 7.56
C ALA A 78 15.25 -8.60 6.21
N PRO A 79 15.65 -7.36 5.87
CA PRO A 79 15.44 -6.85 4.52
C PRO A 79 16.10 -7.77 3.49
N ARG A 80 15.39 -8.06 2.40
CA ARG A 80 15.98 -8.71 1.22
C ARG A 80 17.08 -7.84 0.65
N ALA A 81 16.86 -6.53 0.61
CA ALA A 81 17.86 -5.59 0.19
C ALA A 81 17.68 -4.23 0.85
N VAL A 82 18.76 -3.45 0.88
CA VAL A 82 18.79 -2.13 1.49
C VAL A 82 19.47 -1.12 0.58
N ASP A 83 19.02 0.13 0.61
CA ASP A 83 19.80 1.25 0.10
C ASP A 83 20.11 2.21 1.26
N PRO A 84 21.36 2.22 1.76
CA PRO A 84 21.79 3.20 2.75
C PRO A 84 22.20 4.54 2.11
N ILE A 85 22.36 4.62 0.78
CA ILE A 85 22.82 5.85 0.11
C ILE A 85 21.77 6.95 0.27
N THR A 86 20.49 6.61 0.15
CA THR A 86 19.35 7.50 0.44
C THR A 86 19.42 8.15 1.82
N GLN A 87 20.04 7.50 2.81
CA GLN A 87 20.13 7.98 4.19
C GLN A 87 21.17 9.10 4.41
N LEU A 88 22.23 9.17 3.59
CA LEU A 88 23.39 10.02 3.86
C LEU A 88 23.01 11.51 3.96
N GLY A 89 22.96 12.03 5.20
CA GLY A 89 22.56 13.41 5.49
C GLY A 89 21.06 13.69 5.32
N ALA A 90 20.21 12.67 5.21
CA ALA A 90 18.77 12.84 5.00
C ALA A 90 18.07 13.42 6.24
N SER A 91 17.28 14.48 6.02
CA SER A 91 16.39 15.11 6.99
C SER A 91 14.93 14.66 6.85
N TYR A 92 14.58 14.16 5.67
CA TYR A 92 13.28 13.60 5.31
C TYR A 92 13.52 12.44 4.34
N LEU A 93 12.78 11.35 4.52
CA LEU A 93 12.80 10.18 3.65
C LEU A 93 11.39 9.59 3.63
N ASP A 94 10.91 9.32 2.43
CA ASP A 94 9.58 8.80 2.15
C ASP A 94 9.63 7.93 0.88
N CYS A 95 8.60 7.14 0.62
CA CYS A 95 8.56 6.21 -0.49
C CYS A 95 7.18 6.04 -1.11
N ALA A 96 7.19 5.60 -2.36
CA ALA A 96 5.99 5.13 -3.05
C ALA A 96 6.41 4.02 -4.03
N ALA A 97 5.48 3.16 -4.41
CA ALA A 97 5.74 2.12 -5.38
C ALA A 97 4.53 1.90 -6.31
N GLY A 98 4.82 1.47 -7.53
CA GLY A 98 3.82 0.94 -8.45
C GLY A 98 3.79 -0.58 -8.45
N ARG A 99 2.83 -1.16 -9.18
CA ARG A 99 2.66 -2.61 -9.33
C ARG A 99 3.80 -3.31 -10.05
N ARG A 100 4.61 -2.60 -10.84
CA ARG A 100 5.78 -3.18 -11.52
C ARG A 100 6.93 -3.33 -10.54
N ALA A 101 7.70 -4.41 -10.68
CA ALA A 101 8.87 -4.65 -9.83
C ALA A 101 9.98 -3.60 -10.01
N ASP A 102 10.01 -2.88 -11.13
CA ASP A 102 10.94 -1.79 -11.41
C ASP A 102 10.38 -0.38 -11.11
N ALA A 103 9.28 -0.32 -10.36
CA ALA A 103 8.58 0.89 -9.98
C ALA A 103 8.68 1.15 -8.48
N LEU A 104 9.89 1.16 -7.95
CA LEU A 104 10.19 1.49 -6.55
C LEU A 104 10.77 2.91 -6.50
N PHE A 105 10.18 3.80 -5.71
CA PHE A 105 10.60 5.20 -5.67
C PHE A 105 10.88 5.67 -4.25
N SER A 106 11.84 6.58 -4.10
CA SER A 106 12.05 7.31 -2.84
C SER A 106 12.19 8.80 -3.10
N ILE A 107 11.77 9.59 -2.11
CA ILE A 107 12.03 11.03 -2.06
C ILE A 107 12.82 11.33 -0.80
N VAL A 108 13.90 12.08 -0.94
CA VAL A 108 14.80 12.44 0.15
C VAL A 108 15.08 13.94 0.15
N GLN A 109 15.09 14.55 1.33
CA GLN A 109 15.61 15.91 1.50
C GLN A 109 16.90 15.92 2.31
N ARG A 110 17.95 16.54 1.79
CA ARG A 110 19.27 16.66 2.44
C ARG A 110 19.68 18.12 2.58
N PRO A 111 20.36 18.53 3.66
CA PRO A 111 20.91 19.87 3.78
C PRO A 111 21.83 20.21 2.60
N ASN A 112 21.61 21.35 1.96
CA ASN A 112 22.45 21.86 0.86
C ASN A 112 22.28 23.38 0.69
N PRO A 113 23.34 24.23 0.80
CA PRO A 113 24.65 23.96 1.41
C PRO A 113 24.65 24.07 2.94
N GLY A 114 23.54 24.50 3.56
CA GLY A 114 23.44 24.75 5.01
C GLY A 114 22.19 24.11 5.64
N PRO A 115 22.00 24.24 6.97
CA PRO A 115 20.91 23.55 7.69
C PRO A 115 19.50 24.07 7.35
N TYR A 116 19.39 25.23 6.71
CA TYR A 116 18.12 25.90 6.38
C TYR A 116 17.78 25.85 4.89
N GLN A 117 18.51 25.05 4.11
CA GLN A 117 18.25 24.84 2.70
C GLN A 117 18.37 23.35 2.44
N ARG A 118 17.43 22.80 1.68
CA ARG A 118 17.40 21.36 1.41
C ARG A 118 17.34 21.12 -0.07
N GLN A 119 18.22 20.26 -0.55
CA GLN A 119 18.09 19.62 -1.85
C GLN A 119 17.05 18.50 -1.73
N THR A 120 16.11 18.45 -2.66
CA THR A 120 15.13 17.36 -2.76
C THR A 120 15.51 16.48 -3.94
N LEU A 121 15.82 15.22 -3.65
CA LEU A 121 16.16 14.20 -4.65
C LEU A 121 15.08 13.14 -4.70
N VAL A 122 14.85 12.63 -5.90
CA VAL A 122 13.94 11.51 -6.16
C VAL A 122 14.75 10.41 -6.82
N HIS A 123 14.58 9.19 -6.34
CA HIS A 123 15.30 8.03 -6.84
C HIS A 123 14.31 6.98 -7.34
N GLY A 124 14.64 6.34 -8.46
CA GLY A 124 13.95 5.13 -8.91
C GLY A 124 14.84 3.92 -8.76
N PHE A 125 14.26 2.80 -8.33
CA PHE A 125 14.94 1.53 -8.09
C PHE A 125 14.26 0.39 -8.86
N ASP A 126 15.01 -0.69 -9.03
CA ASP A 126 14.52 -1.92 -9.62
C ASP A 126 14.62 -3.07 -8.61
N GLY A 127 13.47 -3.63 -8.21
CA GLY A 127 13.37 -4.77 -7.31
C GLY A 127 13.39 -6.13 -8.02
N SER A 128 13.26 -6.17 -9.34
CA SER A 128 13.04 -7.39 -10.12
C SER A 128 14.23 -8.34 -10.17
N SER A 129 15.45 -7.80 -10.07
CA SER A 129 16.70 -8.56 -10.21
C SER A 129 17.58 -8.48 -8.97
N VAL A 130 17.01 -8.17 -7.81
CA VAL A 130 17.77 -7.90 -6.58
C VAL A 130 18.03 -9.21 -5.83
N PRO A 131 19.31 -9.63 -5.66
CA PRO A 131 19.64 -10.80 -4.85
C PRO A 131 19.30 -10.58 -3.38
N SER A 132 19.10 -11.68 -2.65
CA SER A 132 18.91 -11.61 -1.20
C SER A 132 20.17 -11.07 -0.48
N ALA A 133 19.96 -10.35 0.62
CA ALA A 133 20.97 -9.67 1.43
C ALA A 133 21.92 -8.76 0.64
N SER A 134 21.38 -7.95 -0.28
CA SER A 134 22.18 -7.06 -1.14
C SER A 134 21.97 -5.56 -0.88
N ILE A 135 22.87 -4.75 -1.44
CA ILE A 135 22.75 -3.30 -1.47
C ILE A 135 22.12 -2.90 -2.80
N MET A 136 21.01 -2.17 -2.75
CA MET A 136 20.37 -1.57 -3.92
C MET A 136 21.02 -0.23 -4.25
N THR A 137 21.10 0.08 -5.54
CA THR A 137 21.51 1.40 -6.02
C THR A 137 20.38 1.99 -6.86
N PRO A 138 20.18 3.33 -6.81
CA PRO A 138 19.21 3.97 -7.69
C PRO A 138 19.53 3.70 -9.16
N ARG A 139 18.53 3.25 -9.92
CA ARG A 139 18.57 3.17 -11.40
C ARG A 139 18.69 4.55 -12.00
N TRP A 140 18.01 5.53 -11.41
CA TRP A 140 18.07 6.93 -11.79
C TRP A 140 17.91 7.83 -10.57
N THR A 141 18.35 9.07 -10.69
CA THR A 141 18.16 10.12 -9.69
C THR A 141 17.74 11.41 -10.40
N HIS A 142 16.68 12.03 -9.91
CA HIS A 142 16.21 13.35 -10.34
C HIS A 142 16.40 14.35 -9.21
N ASP A 143 17.08 15.45 -9.50
CA ASP A 143 17.12 16.60 -8.60
C ASP A 143 15.97 17.54 -8.98
N VAL A 144 15.06 17.77 -8.03
CA VAL A 144 13.91 18.67 -8.24
C VAL A 144 14.38 20.11 -8.49
N GLY A 145 15.63 20.43 -8.13
CA GLY A 145 16.30 21.65 -8.54
C GLY A 145 15.78 22.84 -7.75
N PHE A 146 15.98 22.79 -6.42
CA PHE A 146 15.52 23.82 -5.50
C PHE A 146 16.06 23.65 -4.07
N ASP A 147 16.88 24.58 -3.60
CA ASP A 147 17.46 24.57 -2.24
C ASP A 147 16.57 25.33 -1.25
N THR A 148 15.51 24.69 -0.74
CA THR A 148 14.53 25.36 0.14
C THR A 148 14.16 24.58 1.38
N ASN A 149 13.57 25.27 2.36
CA ASN A 149 13.16 24.68 3.62
C ASN A 149 11.63 24.58 3.64
N GLY A 150 11.11 23.52 3.03
CA GLY A 150 9.68 23.22 3.01
C GLY A 150 9.43 21.73 2.84
N PRO A 151 8.19 21.26 3.10
CA PRO A 151 7.85 19.87 2.86
C PRO A 151 7.97 19.52 1.38
N ALA A 152 8.29 18.26 1.15
CA ALA A 152 8.22 17.62 -0.15
C ALA A 152 7.29 16.41 -0.04
N ARG A 153 6.59 16.09 -1.13
CA ARG A 153 5.71 14.93 -1.23
C ARG A 153 5.90 14.27 -2.58
N MET A 154 5.68 12.97 -2.65
CA MET A 154 5.73 12.18 -3.87
C MET A 154 4.51 11.28 -3.90
N VAL A 155 3.92 11.13 -5.08
CA VAL A 155 2.91 10.11 -5.37
C VAL A 155 3.21 9.47 -6.71
N VAL A 156 2.66 8.29 -6.92
CA VAL A 156 2.92 7.47 -8.11
C VAL A 156 1.60 6.92 -8.63
N ASP A 157 1.46 6.80 -9.94
CA ASP A 157 0.33 6.08 -10.53
C ASP A 157 0.44 4.57 -10.26
N ARG A 158 -0.64 3.84 -10.49
CA ARG A 158 -0.76 2.44 -10.05
C ARG A 158 0.31 1.54 -10.68
N GLU A 159 0.65 1.76 -11.94
CA GLU A 159 1.69 0.97 -12.62
C GLU A 159 3.11 1.52 -12.41
N GLY A 160 3.26 2.70 -11.82
CA GLY A 160 4.56 3.36 -11.67
C GLY A 160 5.16 3.85 -12.98
N GLU A 161 4.33 4.26 -13.93
CA GLU A 161 4.73 4.92 -15.17
C GLU A 161 4.95 6.42 -14.97
N ARG A 162 4.30 7.01 -13.96
CA ARG A 162 4.37 8.44 -13.65
C ARG A 162 4.63 8.66 -12.17
N VAL A 163 5.62 9.50 -11.88
CA VAL A 163 5.93 9.96 -10.53
C VAL A 163 5.65 11.46 -10.48
N LEU A 164 4.78 11.89 -9.56
CA LEU A 164 4.50 13.30 -9.32
C LEU A 164 5.17 13.72 -8.01
N VAL A 165 5.95 14.79 -8.09
CA VAL A 165 6.73 15.31 -6.97
C VAL A 165 6.30 16.74 -6.71
N ALA A 166 6.00 17.06 -5.45
CA ALA A 166 5.68 18.40 -5.01
C ALA A 166 6.69 18.90 -3.98
N VAL A 167 7.17 20.13 -4.14
CA VAL A 167 8.06 20.80 -3.18
C VAL A 167 7.55 22.21 -2.91
N TRP A 168 7.43 22.60 -1.64
CA TRP A 168 7.04 23.95 -1.26
C TRP A 168 8.24 24.85 -0.98
N ASN A 169 8.26 26.03 -1.60
CA ASN A 169 9.12 27.12 -1.22
C ASN A 169 8.47 28.01 -0.15
N ASN A 170 8.96 27.94 1.07
CA ASN A 170 8.57 28.89 2.10
C ASN A 170 9.02 30.34 1.81
N ALA A 171 10.14 30.54 1.11
CA ALA A 171 10.69 31.86 0.81
C ALA A 171 9.92 32.61 -0.29
N THR A 172 9.36 31.89 -1.27
CA THR A 172 8.57 32.50 -2.35
C THR A 172 7.07 32.28 -2.25
N GLY A 173 6.60 31.47 -1.30
CA GLY A 173 5.17 31.10 -1.16
C GLY A 173 4.64 30.39 -2.40
N ARG A 174 5.39 29.41 -2.92
CA ARG A 174 5.02 28.65 -4.12
C ARG A 174 5.28 27.17 -3.95
N ILE A 175 4.44 26.33 -4.55
CA ILE A 175 4.78 24.93 -4.79
C ILE A 175 5.33 24.77 -6.21
N GLN A 176 6.33 23.91 -6.36
CA GLN A 176 6.75 23.35 -7.64
C GLN A 176 6.24 21.92 -7.74
N LEU A 177 5.70 21.57 -8.90
CA LEU A 177 5.25 20.23 -9.24
C LEU A 177 6.06 19.73 -10.44
N ASP A 178 6.69 18.57 -10.29
CA ASP A 178 7.44 17.86 -11.33
C ASP A 178 6.74 16.54 -11.63
N TRP A 179 6.37 16.32 -12.90
CA TRP A 179 5.95 15.03 -13.41
C TRP A 179 7.17 14.36 -14.03
N LEU A 180 7.52 13.18 -13.53
CA LEU A 180 8.64 12.39 -13.98
C LEU A 180 8.13 11.11 -14.65
N ASP A 181 8.85 10.68 -15.69
CA ASP A 181 8.73 9.34 -16.22
C ASP A 181 9.27 8.33 -15.20
N GLY A 182 8.47 7.34 -14.81
CA GLY A 182 8.86 6.38 -13.78
C GLY A 182 10.02 5.47 -14.19
N ALA A 183 10.16 5.16 -15.48
CA ALA A 183 11.22 4.28 -15.97
C ALA A 183 12.60 4.97 -15.96
N GLY A 184 12.67 6.21 -16.43
CA GLY A 184 13.95 6.93 -16.61
C GLY A 184 14.19 8.12 -15.66
N GLY A 185 13.19 8.53 -14.87
CA GLY A 185 13.26 9.75 -14.06
C GLY A 185 13.27 11.04 -14.88
N THR A 186 12.92 10.97 -16.18
CA THR A 186 12.96 12.12 -17.08
C THR A 186 11.83 13.09 -16.75
N LEU A 187 12.13 14.38 -16.62
CA LEU A 187 11.13 15.43 -16.40
C LEU A 187 10.21 15.57 -17.63
N LEU A 188 8.94 15.24 -17.45
CA LEU A 188 7.88 15.36 -18.46
C LEU A 188 7.24 16.75 -18.45
N ALA A 189 6.96 17.26 -17.25
CA ALA A 189 6.37 18.58 -17.07
C ALA A 189 6.80 19.17 -15.73
N ARG A 190 6.95 20.51 -15.70
CA ARG A 190 7.13 21.29 -14.48
C ARG A 190 6.11 22.41 -14.43
N ARG A 191 5.48 22.60 -13.27
CA ARG A 191 4.54 23.70 -13.00
C ARG A 191 4.84 24.32 -11.65
N THR A 192 4.46 25.59 -11.50
CA THR A 192 4.53 26.26 -10.21
C THR A 192 3.22 26.97 -9.93
N PHE A 193 2.78 26.92 -8.68
CA PHE A 193 1.54 27.55 -8.24
C PHE A 193 1.78 28.34 -6.96
N PRO A 194 1.08 29.48 -6.75
CA PRO A 194 1.04 30.14 -5.44
C PRO A 194 0.54 29.17 -4.37
N ALA A 195 1.18 29.19 -3.21
CA ALA A 195 0.85 28.28 -2.12
C ALA A 195 1.26 28.82 -0.76
N LEU A 196 0.37 28.69 0.23
CA LEU A 196 0.66 28.99 1.62
C LEU A 196 1.36 27.84 2.33
N ASN A 197 1.11 26.61 1.89
CA ASN A 197 1.80 25.40 2.35
C ASN A 197 1.65 24.27 1.30
N LEU A 198 2.29 23.13 1.51
CA LEU A 198 2.00 21.86 0.83
C LEU A 198 1.53 20.84 1.88
N GLU A 199 0.22 20.62 1.93
CA GLU A 199 -0.40 19.79 2.98
C GLU A 199 -0.70 18.38 2.50
N ALA A 200 -1.16 18.22 1.26
CA ALA A 200 -1.51 16.93 0.67
C ALA A 200 -1.24 16.94 -0.84
N LEU A 201 -0.94 15.76 -1.36
CA LEU A 201 -0.74 15.46 -2.78
C LEU A 201 -1.34 14.08 -3.03
N ALA A 202 -2.12 13.93 -4.09
CA ALA A 202 -2.70 12.67 -4.49
C ALA A 202 -2.75 12.56 -6.03
N THR A 203 -2.74 11.35 -6.56
CA THR A 203 -2.84 11.06 -8.00
C THR A 203 -3.84 9.95 -8.25
N SER A 204 -4.48 9.96 -9.41
CA SER A 204 -5.33 8.85 -9.84
C SER A 204 -4.49 7.62 -10.20
N ALA A 205 -5.10 6.44 -10.08
CA ALA A 205 -4.45 5.18 -10.40
C ALA A 205 -3.97 5.11 -11.85
N ASP A 206 -4.69 5.73 -12.79
CA ASP A 206 -4.33 5.82 -14.20
C ASP A 206 -3.31 6.94 -14.52
N GLY A 207 -2.88 7.72 -13.53
CA GLY A 207 -1.93 8.82 -13.69
C GLY A 207 -2.45 10.01 -14.51
N THR A 208 -3.75 10.04 -14.86
CA THR A 208 -4.33 11.08 -15.72
C THR A 208 -4.75 12.34 -14.97
N ARG A 209 -4.84 12.27 -13.63
CA ARG A 209 -5.28 13.35 -12.76
C ARG A 209 -4.43 13.42 -11.50
N SER A 210 -4.28 14.61 -10.98
CA SER A 210 -3.65 14.83 -9.68
C SER A 210 -4.36 15.93 -8.94
N ALA A 211 -4.38 15.84 -7.61
CA ALA A 211 -4.90 16.88 -6.75
C ALA A 211 -3.83 17.31 -5.74
N VAL A 212 -3.80 18.60 -5.43
CA VAL A 212 -2.87 19.17 -4.46
C VAL A 212 -3.57 20.20 -3.57
N SER A 213 -3.30 20.11 -2.28
CA SER A 213 -3.69 21.11 -1.29
C SER A 213 -2.53 22.09 -1.07
N THR A 214 -2.72 23.33 -1.51
CA THR A 214 -1.71 24.40 -1.43
C THR A 214 -1.85 25.28 -0.18
N GLY A 215 -2.38 24.69 0.89
CA GLY A 215 -2.80 25.36 2.11
C GLY A 215 -4.32 25.56 2.08
N GLN A 216 -4.77 26.74 1.64
CA GLN A 216 -6.20 27.08 1.60
C GLN A 216 -6.82 27.00 0.20
N THR A 217 -6.18 26.30 -0.72
CA THR A 217 -6.71 26.09 -2.08
C THR A 217 -6.49 24.65 -2.49
N LEU A 218 -7.53 24.03 -3.03
CA LEU A 218 -7.43 22.77 -3.75
C LEU A 218 -7.17 23.08 -5.23
N LEU A 219 -6.21 22.40 -5.83
CA LEU A 219 -6.00 22.38 -7.27
C LEU A 219 -6.21 20.95 -7.78
N ILE A 220 -6.97 20.79 -8.87
CA ILE A 220 -7.07 19.55 -9.63
C ILE A 220 -6.45 19.78 -11.01
N LEU A 221 -5.55 18.88 -11.40
CA LEU A 221 -4.65 19.01 -12.53
C LEU A 221 -4.79 17.82 -13.49
N ASP A 222 -4.58 18.06 -14.78
CA ASP A 222 -4.40 17.01 -15.76
C ASP A 222 -2.97 16.40 -15.70
N SER A 223 -2.72 15.35 -16.48
CA SER A 223 -1.43 14.66 -16.56
C SER A 223 -0.28 15.48 -17.14
N ALA A 224 -0.57 16.64 -17.75
CA ALA A 224 0.42 17.61 -18.22
C ALA A 224 0.58 18.81 -17.26
N GLY A 225 -0.05 18.75 -16.08
CA GLY A 225 -0.06 19.82 -15.08
C GLY A 225 -0.90 21.03 -15.47
N GLY A 226 -1.80 20.90 -16.44
CA GLY A 226 -2.84 21.88 -16.75
C GLY A 226 -3.88 21.96 -15.63
N LEU A 227 -4.28 23.17 -15.26
CA LEU A 227 -5.28 23.39 -14.22
C LEU A 227 -6.69 23.09 -14.74
N LEU A 228 -7.35 22.11 -14.14
CA LEU A 228 -8.72 21.72 -14.45
C LEU A 228 -9.73 22.36 -13.49
N HIS A 229 -9.39 22.44 -12.21
CA HIS A 229 -10.23 23.02 -11.17
C HIS A 229 -9.40 23.69 -10.08
N ALA A 230 -9.95 24.76 -9.50
CA ALA A 230 -9.41 25.36 -8.29
C ALA A 230 -10.56 25.87 -7.42
N GLU A 231 -10.52 25.56 -6.13
CA GLU A 231 -11.48 26.09 -5.16
C GLU A 231 -10.84 26.41 -3.82
N PRO A 232 -11.35 27.43 -3.10
CA PRO A 232 -10.88 27.75 -1.76
C PRO A 232 -11.28 26.66 -0.76
N LEU A 233 -10.38 26.35 0.16
CA LEU A 233 -10.59 25.43 1.27
C LEU A 233 -10.83 26.21 2.56
N ASN A 234 -11.70 25.68 3.42
CA ASN A 234 -12.01 26.28 4.71
C ASN A 234 -10.90 26.07 5.77
N SER A 235 -9.99 25.13 5.53
CA SER A 235 -8.84 24.83 6.38
C SER A 235 -7.69 24.30 5.54
N ALA A 236 -6.50 24.17 6.13
CA ALA A 236 -5.41 23.38 5.57
C ALA A 236 -5.74 21.89 5.69
N VAL A 237 -5.73 21.17 4.57
CA VAL A 237 -6.28 19.79 4.50
C VAL A 237 -5.20 18.76 4.24
N ARG A 238 -5.13 17.73 5.09
CA ARG A 238 -4.30 16.53 4.89
C ARG A 238 -5.06 15.38 4.23
N GLY A 239 -6.37 15.26 4.48
CA GLY A 239 -7.22 14.28 3.82
C GLY A 239 -7.51 14.68 2.38
N LEU A 240 -6.97 13.93 1.41
CA LEU A 240 -7.15 14.15 -0.02
C LEU A 240 -7.01 12.81 -0.74
N ALA A 241 -8.00 12.43 -1.55
CA ALA A 241 -7.99 11.16 -2.29
C ALA A 241 -8.66 11.32 -3.67
N LEU A 242 -8.29 10.45 -4.61
CA LEU A 242 -8.91 10.36 -5.94
C LEU A 242 -9.32 8.92 -6.21
N ASN A 243 -10.40 8.71 -6.96
CA ASN A 243 -10.71 7.38 -7.50
C ASN A 243 -9.74 7.01 -8.65
N ALA A 244 -9.86 5.80 -9.19
CA ALA A 244 -8.88 5.26 -10.15
C ALA A 244 -8.72 6.08 -11.43
N SER A 245 -9.81 6.67 -11.93
CA SER A 245 -9.80 7.54 -13.12
C SER A 245 -9.55 9.02 -12.79
N GLY A 246 -9.50 9.36 -11.50
CA GLY A 246 -9.44 10.73 -11.02
C GLY A 246 -10.64 11.59 -11.40
N SER A 247 -11.78 10.98 -11.71
CA SER A 247 -13.05 11.68 -11.97
C SER A 247 -13.76 12.07 -10.69
N THR A 248 -13.41 11.46 -9.55
CA THR A 248 -13.88 11.84 -8.22
C THR A 248 -12.70 12.25 -7.35
N VAL A 249 -12.82 13.37 -6.63
CA VAL A 249 -11.85 13.84 -5.64
C VAL A 249 -12.54 14.02 -4.30
N ALA A 250 -12.04 13.35 -3.26
CA ALA A 250 -12.47 13.58 -1.89
C ALA A 250 -11.48 14.53 -1.19
N VAL A 251 -12.00 15.57 -0.56
CA VAL A 251 -11.20 16.55 0.19
C VAL A 251 -11.78 16.74 1.59
N GLY A 252 -10.96 16.50 2.60
CA GLY A 252 -11.33 16.64 4.01
C GLY A 252 -11.13 18.06 4.49
N GLY A 253 -11.77 18.46 5.57
CA GLY A 253 -11.58 19.78 6.18
C GLY A 253 -12.12 19.83 7.61
N ALA A 254 -12.05 21.01 8.21
CA ALA A 254 -12.69 21.26 9.50
C ALA A 254 -14.22 21.15 9.36
N GLY A 255 -14.81 20.18 10.05
CA GLY A 255 -16.24 19.89 10.08
C GLY A 255 -16.84 19.38 8.77
N GLN A 256 -16.03 18.99 7.79
CA GLN A 256 -16.57 18.52 6.51
C GLN A 256 -15.64 17.59 5.74
N VAL A 257 -16.26 16.78 4.87
CA VAL A 257 -15.61 16.15 3.72
C VAL A 257 -16.46 16.45 2.49
N ALA A 258 -15.83 16.95 1.43
CA ALA A 258 -16.48 17.21 0.15
C ALA A 258 -15.99 16.20 -0.88
N LEU A 259 -16.91 15.64 -1.67
CA LEU A 259 -16.61 14.82 -2.84
C LEU A 259 -16.96 15.62 -4.08
N LEU A 260 -15.96 15.93 -4.88
CA LEU A 260 -16.08 16.60 -6.16
C LEU A 260 -16.10 15.56 -7.27
N GLU A 261 -16.91 15.79 -8.30
CA GLU A 261 -17.04 14.92 -9.47
C GLU A 261 -16.88 15.73 -10.75
N ASP A 262 -16.09 15.21 -11.68
CA ASP A 262 -15.93 15.76 -13.03
C ASP A 262 -17.19 15.47 -13.85
N GLN A 263 -17.85 16.53 -14.32
CA GLN A 263 -19.07 16.46 -15.13
C GLN A 263 -18.94 17.30 -16.40
N PRO A 264 -19.80 17.09 -17.42
CA PRO A 264 -19.88 17.99 -18.56
C PRO A 264 -20.17 19.43 -18.10
N GLY A 265 -19.17 20.31 -18.22
CA GLY A 265 -19.26 21.70 -17.77
C GLY A 265 -18.36 22.06 -16.58
N GLY A 266 -17.68 21.08 -15.98
CA GLY A 266 -16.68 21.28 -14.94
C GLY A 266 -16.93 20.42 -13.70
N TRP A 267 -16.15 20.70 -12.66
CA TRP A 267 -16.22 20.00 -11.39
C TRP A 267 -17.39 20.49 -10.55
N VAL A 268 -18.16 19.55 -10.01
CA VAL A 268 -19.30 19.84 -9.13
C VAL A 268 -19.18 19.08 -7.82
N ASN A 269 -19.77 19.62 -6.77
CA ASN A 269 -19.88 18.92 -5.49
C ASN A 269 -20.98 17.85 -5.59
N ARG A 270 -20.58 16.58 -5.46
CA ARG A 270 -21.46 15.41 -5.51
C ARG A 270 -22.04 15.07 -4.13
N LEU A 271 -21.21 15.14 -3.09
CA LEU A 271 -21.58 14.83 -1.71
C LEU A 271 -20.82 15.73 -0.74
N ASN A 272 -21.52 16.20 0.29
CA ASN A 272 -20.91 16.83 1.47
C ASN A 272 -21.29 16.04 2.72
N ILE A 273 -20.29 15.55 3.44
CA ILE A 273 -20.43 15.01 4.79
C ILE A 273 -20.14 16.17 5.75
N THR A 274 -21.08 16.49 6.63
CA THR A 274 -20.93 17.62 7.58
C THR A 274 -20.90 17.11 9.02
N ARG A 275 -19.95 17.63 9.79
CA ARG A 275 -19.72 17.37 11.22
C ARG A 275 -19.55 18.70 11.96
N SER A 276 -19.30 18.61 13.27
CA SER A 276 -18.91 19.78 14.07
C SER A 276 -17.59 20.36 13.56
N PRO A 277 -17.37 21.69 13.54
CA PRO A 277 -16.13 22.31 13.06
C PRO A 277 -14.84 21.83 13.76
N VAL A 278 -14.96 21.25 14.96
CA VAL A 278 -13.83 20.70 15.72
C VAL A 278 -13.47 19.28 15.31
N GLN A 279 -14.31 18.60 14.53
CA GLN A 279 -14.01 17.32 13.90
C GLN A 279 -13.29 17.57 12.58
N ILE A 280 -12.03 17.15 12.49
CA ILE A 280 -11.18 17.38 11.33
C ILE A 280 -10.97 16.05 10.62
N ALA A 281 -11.30 15.98 9.32
CA ALA A 281 -10.97 14.82 8.50
C ALA A 281 -9.46 14.84 8.16
N THR A 282 -8.68 13.99 8.83
CA THR A 282 -7.21 14.02 8.74
C THR A 282 -6.62 13.05 7.73
N ALA A 283 -7.38 12.02 7.34
CA ALA A 283 -7.01 11.01 6.37
C ALA A 283 -8.27 10.54 5.62
N LEU A 284 -8.13 10.32 4.31
CA LEU A 284 -9.19 9.90 3.40
C LEU A 284 -8.59 8.94 2.37
N ASP A 285 -9.38 7.97 1.94
CA ASP A 285 -9.08 7.21 0.74
C ASP A 285 -10.36 6.70 0.03
N LEU A 286 -10.29 6.49 -1.29
CA LEU A 286 -11.40 6.11 -2.16
C LEU A 286 -11.11 4.78 -2.87
N ASP A 287 -12.13 3.95 -3.02
CA ASP A 287 -12.05 2.80 -3.91
C ASP A 287 -11.89 3.23 -5.39
N HIS A 288 -11.59 2.27 -6.27
CA HIS A 288 -11.35 2.59 -7.68
C HIS A 288 -12.57 3.23 -8.38
N ALA A 289 -13.78 2.87 -7.96
CA ALA A 289 -15.01 3.45 -8.52
C ALA A 289 -15.29 4.85 -7.97
N GLY A 290 -14.81 5.18 -6.75
CA GLY A 290 -15.20 6.35 -5.99
C GLY A 290 -16.55 6.20 -5.30
N ASP A 291 -17.05 4.97 -5.15
CA ASP A 291 -18.32 4.61 -4.54
C ASP A 291 -18.18 4.38 -3.03
N ILE A 292 -16.97 4.05 -2.56
CA ILE A 292 -16.64 3.80 -1.16
C ILE A 292 -15.55 4.76 -0.72
N LEU A 293 -15.76 5.38 0.44
CA LEU A 293 -14.84 6.34 1.04
C LEU A 293 -14.53 5.92 2.48
N GLY A 294 -13.26 5.80 2.80
CA GLY A 294 -12.79 5.75 4.18
C GLY A 294 -12.54 7.17 4.71
N VAL A 295 -12.99 7.45 5.93
CA VAL A 295 -12.82 8.76 6.58
C VAL A 295 -12.26 8.60 7.99
N GLY A 296 -11.11 9.21 8.24
CA GLY A 296 -10.53 9.34 9.56
C GLY A 296 -10.78 10.72 10.15
N TRP A 297 -11.59 10.78 11.21
CA TRP A 297 -11.88 12.01 11.95
C TRP A 297 -11.04 12.14 13.21
N TRP A 298 -10.63 13.37 13.49
CA TRP A 298 -9.95 13.75 14.73
C TRP A 298 -10.70 14.89 15.43
N GLU A 299 -11.03 14.71 16.71
CA GLU A 299 -11.61 15.76 17.54
C GLU A 299 -10.51 16.66 18.07
N SER A 300 -10.46 17.90 17.57
CA SER A 300 -9.37 18.84 17.83
C SER A 300 -9.45 19.60 19.16
N SER A 301 -10.60 19.63 19.84
CA SER A 301 -10.76 20.38 21.10
C SER A 301 -10.06 19.69 22.27
N ALA A 302 -10.32 18.40 22.46
CA ALA A 302 -9.66 17.52 23.42
C ALA A 302 -8.40 16.89 22.82
N GLY A 303 -8.34 16.78 21.49
CA GLY A 303 -7.19 16.27 20.75
C GLY A 303 -7.00 14.76 20.84
N ARG A 304 -7.91 14.02 21.48
CA ARG A 304 -7.66 12.63 21.90
C ARG A 304 -8.68 11.62 21.37
N ASP A 305 -9.77 12.11 20.81
CA ASP A 305 -10.84 11.28 20.28
C ASP A 305 -10.68 11.20 18.77
N VAL A 306 -10.84 10.00 18.22
CA VAL A 306 -10.89 9.77 16.78
C VAL A 306 -12.11 8.93 16.44
N GLU A 307 -12.62 9.09 15.24
CA GLU A 307 -13.75 8.32 14.71
C GLU A 307 -13.35 7.80 13.32
N LEU A 308 -13.58 6.51 13.08
CA LEU A 308 -13.25 5.82 11.84
C LEU A 308 -14.56 5.51 11.12
N GLU A 309 -14.72 5.93 9.87
CA GLU A 309 -15.94 5.68 9.10
C GLU A 309 -15.66 5.12 7.71
N VAL A 310 -16.52 4.22 7.25
CA VAL A 310 -16.61 3.79 5.85
C VAL A 310 -17.95 4.25 5.31
N TRP A 311 -17.96 4.93 4.16
CA TRP A 311 -19.15 5.55 3.58
C TRP A 311 -19.52 4.93 2.23
N ASP A 312 -20.83 4.77 2.01
CA ASP A 312 -21.41 4.65 0.67
C ASP A 312 -21.60 6.06 0.13
N THR A 313 -20.79 6.44 -0.85
CA THR A 313 -20.78 7.80 -1.38
C THR A 313 -21.95 8.07 -2.33
N ARG A 314 -22.56 7.02 -2.89
CA ARG A 314 -23.76 7.15 -3.75
C ARG A 314 -25.03 7.29 -2.93
N ALA A 315 -25.15 6.49 -1.88
CA ALA A 315 -26.28 6.58 -0.96
C ALA A 315 -26.12 7.73 0.04
N GLY A 316 -24.92 8.28 0.20
CA GLY A 316 -24.63 9.38 1.11
C GLY A 316 -24.82 9.01 2.58
N ARG A 317 -24.40 7.80 2.97
CA ARG A 317 -24.56 7.29 4.35
C ARG A 317 -23.34 6.49 4.83
N PRO A 318 -23.04 6.48 6.14
CA PRO A 318 -22.03 5.60 6.69
C PRO A 318 -22.51 4.14 6.63
N LEU A 319 -21.56 3.24 6.39
CA LEU A 319 -21.71 1.79 6.40
C LEU A 319 -21.05 1.17 7.64
N ASN A 320 -19.96 1.77 8.10
CA ASN A 320 -19.25 1.41 9.33
C ASN A 320 -18.89 2.69 10.09
N SER A 321 -18.87 2.61 11.41
CA SER A 321 -18.43 3.69 12.30
C SER A 321 -17.83 3.12 13.57
N LEU A 322 -16.67 3.61 13.98
CA LEU A 322 -16.03 3.24 15.24
C LEU A 322 -15.47 4.48 15.95
N ASP A 323 -16.01 4.75 17.13
CA ASP A 323 -15.52 5.80 18.02
C ASP A 323 -14.42 5.27 18.93
N LEU A 324 -13.28 5.97 18.97
CA LEU A 324 -12.13 5.63 19.81
C LEU A 324 -11.84 6.80 20.78
N PRO A 325 -12.63 6.96 21.86
CA PRO A 325 -12.45 8.08 22.78
C PRO A 325 -11.15 7.95 23.57
N GLY A 326 -10.41 9.04 23.70
CA GLY A 326 -9.20 9.10 24.50
C GLY A 326 -9.46 9.25 26.00
N ALA A 327 -8.51 8.83 26.82
CA ALA A 327 -8.60 8.96 28.27
C ALA A 327 -8.45 10.42 28.76
N ALA A 328 -9.07 10.74 29.89
CA ALA A 328 -8.85 12.02 30.56
C ALA A 328 -7.37 12.22 30.94
N GLY A 329 -6.75 13.29 30.47
CA GLY A 329 -5.30 13.53 30.63
C GLY A 329 -4.41 12.59 29.79
N GLY A 330 -5.00 11.80 28.88
CA GLY A 330 -4.29 10.94 27.96
C GLY A 330 -3.51 11.70 26.87
N VAL A 331 -2.76 10.94 26.08
CA VAL A 331 -2.05 11.45 24.92
C VAL A 331 -3.00 11.82 23.79
N GLN A 332 -2.54 12.68 22.89
CA GLN A 332 -3.28 13.02 21.67
C GLN A 332 -3.44 11.77 20.80
N ASN A 333 -4.63 11.53 20.25
CA ASN A 333 -4.83 10.51 19.23
C ASN A 333 -5.14 11.21 17.91
N ARG A 334 -4.87 10.53 16.79
CA ARG A 334 -5.12 11.03 15.44
C ARG A 334 -5.17 9.85 14.47
N VAL A 335 -6.05 9.90 13.48
CA VAL A 335 -5.98 8.99 12.32
C VAL A 335 -4.88 9.46 11.39
N GLU A 336 -3.81 8.66 11.26
CA GLU A 336 -2.65 8.98 10.43
C GLU A 336 -2.89 8.63 8.97
N VAL A 337 -3.54 7.49 8.72
CA VAL A 337 -3.68 6.89 7.40
C VAL A 337 -5.00 6.13 7.29
N VAL A 338 -5.58 6.17 6.09
CA VAL A 338 -6.74 5.39 5.66
C VAL A 338 -6.38 4.83 4.30
N ASP A 339 -6.73 3.58 4.06
CA ASP A 339 -6.53 2.91 2.77
C ASP A 339 -7.73 2.01 2.45
N VAL A 340 -8.29 2.12 1.25
CA VAL A 340 -9.50 1.43 0.81
C VAL A 340 -9.12 0.48 -0.33
N SER A 341 -9.51 -0.78 -0.21
CA SER A 341 -9.22 -1.76 -1.26
C SER A 341 -9.81 -1.31 -2.61
N PRO A 342 -9.15 -1.60 -3.73
CA PRO A 342 -9.62 -1.21 -5.07
C PRO A 342 -11.08 -1.51 -5.37
N ASP A 343 -11.61 -2.61 -4.86
CA ASP A 343 -13.00 -3.05 -5.03
C ASP A 343 -14.00 -2.47 -4.01
N GLY A 344 -13.50 -1.67 -3.06
CA GLY A 344 -14.28 -1.03 -1.99
C GLY A 344 -14.86 -2.01 -0.98
N LEU A 345 -14.40 -3.26 -0.94
CA LEU A 345 -14.88 -4.25 0.03
C LEU A 345 -14.28 -4.04 1.42
N ARG A 346 -13.07 -3.46 1.51
CA ARG A 346 -12.38 -3.25 2.78
C ARG A 346 -11.75 -1.88 2.90
N ALA A 347 -11.61 -1.43 4.14
CA ALA A 347 -10.92 -0.21 4.49
C ALA A 347 -10.07 -0.43 5.74
N ALA A 348 -8.81 -0.03 5.68
CA ALA A 348 -7.87 -0.05 6.79
C ALA A 348 -7.67 1.36 7.35
N PHE A 349 -7.49 1.44 8.66
CA PHE A 349 -7.28 2.68 9.39
C PHE A 349 -6.10 2.51 10.33
N GLY A 350 -5.22 3.51 10.37
CA GLY A 350 -4.08 3.56 11.27
C GLY A 350 -4.13 4.80 12.16
N THR A 351 -3.98 4.61 13.46
CA THR A 351 -4.06 5.69 14.45
C THR A 351 -2.76 5.86 15.25
N TRP A 352 -2.65 6.99 15.96
CA TRP A 352 -1.55 7.19 16.91
C TRP A 352 -1.72 6.37 18.19
N GLY A 353 -2.92 5.86 18.44
CA GLY A 353 -3.27 5.14 19.65
C GLY A 353 -3.81 6.05 20.73
N ASN A 354 -4.74 5.53 21.52
CA ASN A 354 -5.29 6.20 22.71
C ASN A 354 -4.83 5.55 24.01
N GLY A 355 -3.92 4.56 23.92
CA GLY A 355 -3.35 3.83 25.04
C GLY A 355 -4.23 2.73 25.62
N ARG A 356 -5.31 2.34 24.93
CA ARG A 356 -6.18 1.22 25.36
C ARG A 356 -6.74 0.37 24.23
N ASP A 357 -7.03 0.97 23.08
CA ASP A 357 -7.60 0.31 21.91
C ASP A 357 -6.47 0.02 20.91
N ALA A 358 -6.69 -0.92 19.99
CA ALA A 358 -5.74 -1.21 18.92
C ALA A 358 -5.41 0.04 18.07
N GLU A 359 -4.27 0.02 17.40
CA GLU A 359 -3.83 1.13 16.55
C GLU A 359 -4.22 0.96 15.09
N VAL A 360 -4.46 -0.28 14.63
CA VAL A 360 -4.90 -0.59 13.26
C VAL A 360 -6.21 -1.36 13.29
N PHE A 361 -7.13 -0.95 12.40
CA PHE A 361 -8.43 -1.57 12.20
C PHE A 361 -8.67 -1.82 10.71
N VAL A 362 -9.14 -3.01 10.34
CA VAL A 362 -9.61 -3.31 8.98
C VAL A 362 -11.09 -3.68 9.03
N PHE A 363 -11.92 -2.91 8.33
CA PHE A 363 -13.36 -3.17 8.21
C PHE A 363 -13.65 -3.91 6.92
N GLU A 364 -14.65 -4.80 6.97
CA GLU A 364 -15.40 -5.19 5.79
C GLU A 364 -16.62 -4.29 5.65
N ARG A 365 -16.85 -3.81 4.42
CA ARG A 365 -17.89 -2.84 4.11
C ARG A 365 -19.27 -3.32 4.58
N GLY A 366 -19.88 -2.57 5.49
CA GLY A 366 -21.24 -2.82 5.98
C GLY A 366 -21.36 -3.98 6.97
N VAL A 367 -20.23 -4.50 7.45
CA VAL A 367 -20.16 -5.50 8.51
C VAL A 367 -19.73 -4.82 9.81
N ASP A 368 -20.57 -4.87 10.84
CA ASP A 368 -20.34 -4.13 12.10
C ASP A 368 -19.05 -4.54 12.85
N GLN A 369 -18.54 -5.75 12.60
CA GLN A 369 -17.34 -6.26 13.25
C GLN A 369 -16.09 -5.93 12.44
N VAL A 370 -15.02 -5.56 13.16
CA VAL A 370 -13.69 -5.38 12.57
C VAL A 370 -13.14 -6.75 12.18
N VAL A 371 -12.57 -6.86 10.98
CA VAL A 371 -12.00 -8.11 10.45
C VAL A 371 -10.60 -8.36 11.01
N LEU A 372 -9.83 -7.29 11.24
CA LEU A 372 -8.49 -7.34 11.82
C LEU A 372 -8.26 -6.12 12.73
N GLU A 373 -7.85 -6.40 13.96
CA GLU A 373 -7.36 -5.41 14.92
C GLU A 373 -5.89 -5.73 15.23
N VAL A 374 -5.03 -4.71 15.23
CA VAL A 374 -3.61 -4.87 15.57
C VAL A 374 -3.23 -3.89 16.67
N GLU A 375 -2.86 -4.45 17.82
CA GLU A 375 -2.20 -3.73 18.91
C GLU A 375 -0.71 -3.57 18.60
N LEU A 376 -0.24 -2.34 18.56
CA LEU A 376 1.14 -1.98 18.28
C LEU A 376 1.83 -1.48 19.56
N PRO A 377 3.16 -1.58 19.66
CA PRO A 377 3.89 -0.98 20.78
C PRO A 377 3.80 0.55 20.82
N GLY A 378 3.34 1.19 19.75
CA GLY A 378 3.23 2.63 19.62
C GLY A 378 2.41 3.02 18.39
N SER A 379 2.69 4.19 17.82
CA SER A 379 1.82 4.78 16.80
C SER A 379 2.08 4.29 15.37
N VAL A 380 1.00 4.15 14.60
CA VAL A 380 1.09 3.97 13.14
C VAL A 380 1.75 5.18 12.51
N ARG A 381 2.60 4.90 11.53
CA ARG A 381 3.27 5.88 10.67
C ARG A 381 2.71 5.89 9.28
N ASP A 382 2.38 4.70 8.78
CA ASP A 382 1.81 4.46 7.47
C ASP A 382 1.30 3.01 7.40
N LEU A 383 0.40 2.71 6.47
CA LEU A 383 -0.05 1.36 6.16
C LEU A 383 -0.56 1.29 4.73
N GLU A 384 -0.60 0.08 4.16
CA GLU A 384 -1.24 -0.20 2.88
C GLU A 384 -1.87 -1.59 2.90
N LEU A 385 -3.05 -1.72 2.27
CA LEU A 385 -3.75 -2.95 1.95
C LEU A 385 -3.25 -3.52 0.63
N ASP A 386 -3.27 -4.85 0.50
CA ASP A 386 -3.17 -5.44 -0.83
C ASP A 386 -4.45 -5.18 -1.65
N ASP A 387 -4.36 -5.42 -2.95
CA ASP A 387 -5.51 -5.30 -3.87
C ASP A 387 -6.77 -6.07 -3.43
N SER A 388 -6.60 -7.14 -2.64
CA SER A 388 -7.71 -7.96 -2.14
C SER A 388 -8.27 -7.45 -0.80
N GLY A 389 -7.59 -6.54 -0.13
CA GLY A 389 -7.90 -6.07 1.22
C GLY A 389 -7.66 -7.11 2.32
N THR A 390 -7.03 -8.24 2.02
CA THR A 390 -6.81 -9.34 2.97
C THR A 390 -5.41 -9.34 3.58
N GLN A 391 -4.50 -8.51 3.09
CA GLN A 391 -3.17 -8.30 3.64
C GLN A 391 -2.99 -6.83 3.95
N VAL A 392 -2.22 -6.54 5.00
CA VAL A 392 -1.84 -5.18 5.37
C VAL A 392 -0.37 -5.14 5.76
N VAL A 393 0.35 -4.16 5.23
CA VAL A 393 1.69 -3.80 5.69
C VAL A 393 1.58 -2.55 6.56
N ILE A 394 2.30 -2.54 7.66
CA ILE A 394 2.21 -1.48 8.67
C ILE A 394 3.62 -0.99 8.97
N ALA A 395 3.82 0.32 8.86
CA ALA A 395 4.97 1.02 9.43
C ALA A 395 4.57 1.66 10.75
N TYR A 396 5.36 1.44 11.81
CA TYR A 396 5.07 1.99 13.14
C TYR A 396 6.30 2.55 13.85
N GLN A 397 6.03 3.48 14.77
CA GLN A 397 6.97 3.92 15.79
C GLN A 397 6.68 3.10 17.06
N ASP A 398 7.70 2.69 17.78
CA ASP A 398 7.56 1.82 18.97
C ASP A 398 7.17 2.57 20.25
N SER A 399 6.82 3.86 20.11
CA SER A 399 6.27 4.69 21.17
C SER A 399 5.15 5.55 20.59
N HIS A 400 4.39 6.14 21.49
CA HIS A 400 3.35 7.09 21.09
C HIS A 400 3.95 8.28 20.33
N ARG A 401 3.25 8.77 19.30
CA ARG A 401 3.72 9.78 18.34
C ARG A 401 4.24 11.08 18.98
N ASN A 402 3.61 11.51 20.07
CA ASN A 402 3.98 12.72 20.81
C ASN A 402 5.19 12.54 21.72
N GLN A 403 5.71 11.31 21.83
CA GLN A 403 6.90 10.99 22.59
C GLN A 403 8.07 10.82 21.63
N PHE A 404 9.25 11.24 22.08
CA PHE A 404 10.47 11.00 21.33
C PHE A 404 10.75 9.50 21.29
N SER A 405 10.90 8.96 20.08
CA SER A 405 11.53 7.67 19.84
C SER A 405 12.41 7.74 18.60
N ASN A 406 13.46 6.92 18.61
CA ASN A 406 14.37 6.67 17.50
C ASN A 406 14.25 5.23 16.98
N THR A 407 13.26 4.48 17.44
CA THR A 407 13.00 3.09 17.09
C THR A 407 11.55 2.89 16.62
N GLY A 408 11.31 1.78 15.95
CA GLY A 408 10.06 1.46 15.27
C GLY A 408 10.21 0.14 14.53
N GLY A 409 9.26 -0.17 13.67
CA GLY A 409 9.28 -1.41 12.92
C GLY A 409 8.34 -1.40 11.73
N VAL A 410 8.49 -2.40 10.89
CA VAL A 410 7.52 -2.73 9.85
C VAL A 410 6.99 -4.13 10.10
N ALA A 411 5.70 -4.33 9.90
CA ALA A 411 5.07 -5.63 10.08
C ALA A 411 4.04 -5.90 9.00
N PHE A 412 3.85 -7.17 8.70
CA PHE A 412 2.90 -7.66 7.71
C PHE A 412 1.89 -8.54 8.41
N TYR A 413 0.62 -8.28 8.13
CA TYR A 413 -0.51 -9.00 8.67
C TYR A 413 -1.41 -9.45 7.53
N HIS A 414 -2.28 -10.41 7.82
CA HIS A 414 -3.33 -10.81 6.91
C HIS A 414 -4.57 -11.26 7.71
N SER A 415 -5.73 -11.27 7.05
CA SER A 415 -6.99 -11.74 7.61
C SER A 415 -7.13 -13.26 7.49
N ALA A 416 -8.02 -13.84 8.31
CA ALA A 416 -8.19 -15.28 8.45
C ALA A 416 -9.03 -15.95 7.34
N ASP A 417 -9.55 -15.18 6.39
CA ASP A 417 -10.51 -15.62 5.37
C ASP A 417 -9.87 -15.98 4.01
N ARG A 418 -8.54 -16.05 3.96
CA ARG A 418 -7.80 -16.50 2.77
C ARG A 418 -7.93 -18.00 2.58
N ASP A 419 -8.05 -18.44 1.33
CA ASP A 419 -8.06 -19.86 0.93
C ASP A 419 -6.86 -20.26 0.05
N LEU A 420 -5.97 -19.29 -0.24
CA LEU A 420 -4.74 -19.44 -1.01
C LEU A 420 -3.64 -18.54 -0.44
N VAL A 421 -2.49 -19.15 -0.11
CA VAL A 421 -1.35 -18.45 0.50
C VAL A 421 -0.03 -18.95 -0.10
N GLN A 422 0.87 -18.01 -0.40
CA GLN A 422 2.26 -18.30 -0.74
C GLN A 422 3.10 -18.46 0.53
N LEU A 423 3.90 -19.52 0.60
CA LEU A 423 4.63 -19.91 1.82
C LEU A 423 6.06 -19.39 1.88
N GLY A 424 6.58 -18.87 0.76
CA GLY A 424 7.94 -18.36 0.67
C GLY A 424 8.20 -17.70 -0.69
N PRO A 425 9.36 -17.06 -0.87
CA PRO A 425 9.68 -16.35 -2.09
C PRO A 425 9.74 -17.27 -3.31
N ALA A 426 9.38 -16.74 -4.47
CA ALA A 426 9.56 -17.40 -5.76
C ALA A 426 10.97 -17.13 -6.27
N GLU A 427 11.89 -18.09 -6.12
CA GLU A 427 13.29 -17.94 -6.55
C GLU A 427 13.63 -18.89 -7.72
N SER A 428 14.43 -18.42 -8.68
CA SER A 428 14.91 -19.22 -9.80
C SER A 428 15.62 -20.47 -9.31
N GLY A 429 15.30 -21.63 -9.90
CA GLY A 429 15.86 -22.93 -9.49
C GLY A 429 15.30 -23.52 -8.20
N MET A 430 14.36 -22.83 -7.52
CA MET A 430 13.75 -23.28 -6.26
C MET A 430 12.30 -23.76 -6.45
N GLY A 431 11.76 -24.40 -5.41
CA GLY A 431 10.34 -24.78 -5.37
C GLY A 431 9.49 -23.70 -4.71
N LEU A 432 8.48 -23.19 -5.41
CA LEU A 432 7.51 -22.25 -4.87
C LEU A 432 6.44 -22.98 -4.07
N GLY A 433 6.48 -22.82 -2.75
CA GLY A 433 5.50 -23.40 -1.83
C GLY A 433 4.20 -22.61 -1.79
N ILE A 434 3.07 -23.30 -2.00
CA ILE A 434 1.72 -22.73 -1.96
C ILE A 434 0.83 -23.59 -1.07
N ALA A 435 0.04 -22.98 -0.20
CA ALA A 435 -0.99 -23.65 0.57
C ALA A 435 -2.38 -23.24 0.12
N THR A 436 -3.34 -24.16 0.22
CA THR A 436 -4.77 -23.90 0.03
C THR A 436 -5.60 -24.43 1.19
N ASP A 437 -6.72 -23.78 1.52
CA ASP A 437 -7.65 -24.23 2.57
C ASP A 437 -9.11 -24.16 2.12
N MET A 438 -9.78 -25.31 2.06
CA MET A 438 -11.23 -25.40 1.91
C MET A 438 -11.76 -26.67 2.58
N ASN A 439 -12.36 -26.52 3.76
CA ASN A 439 -12.90 -27.62 4.57
C ASN A 439 -13.82 -28.60 3.83
N SER A 440 -14.58 -28.13 2.83
CA SER A 440 -15.52 -28.96 2.07
C SER A 440 -14.90 -29.64 0.83
N ALA A 441 -13.62 -29.43 0.56
CA ALA A 441 -12.99 -29.91 -0.66
C ALA A 441 -12.63 -31.40 -0.60
N SER A 442 -13.07 -32.17 -1.60
CA SER A 442 -12.62 -33.54 -1.86
C SER A 442 -11.36 -33.59 -2.72
N LEU A 443 -11.11 -32.54 -3.52
CA LEU A 443 -9.89 -32.32 -4.30
C LEU A 443 -9.57 -30.83 -4.28
N ALA A 444 -8.29 -30.50 -4.14
CA ALA A 444 -7.76 -29.16 -4.38
C ALA A 444 -6.88 -29.17 -5.62
N PHE A 445 -6.99 -28.12 -6.42
CA PHE A 445 -6.17 -27.86 -7.59
C PHE A 445 -5.45 -26.54 -7.38
N LEU A 446 -4.15 -26.51 -7.65
CA LEU A 446 -3.40 -25.27 -7.85
C LEU A 446 -3.34 -25.02 -9.34
N LEU A 447 -4.00 -23.96 -9.80
CA LEU A 447 -3.95 -23.46 -11.16
C LEU A 447 -2.81 -22.46 -11.29
N TYR A 448 -2.04 -22.51 -12.38
CA TYR A 448 -0.95 -21.57 -12.62
C TYR A 448 -0.86 -21.16 -14.10
N GLY A 449 -0.43 -19.92 -14.36
CA GLY A 449 -0.27 -19.41 -15.73
C GLY A 449 -0.14 -17.88 -15.77
N GLN A 450 -0.49 -17.28 -16.91
CA GLN A 450 -0.58 -15.84 -17.04
C GLN A 450 -1.90 -15.31 -16.47
N ARG A 451 -1.85 -14.15 -15.82
CA ARG A 451 -3.06 -13.42 -15.39
C ARG A 451 -3.89 -13.01 -16.62
N SER A 452 -5.21 -13.04 -16.48
CA SER A 452 -6.16 -12.62 -17.52
C SER A 452 -7.33 -11.85 -16.91
N THR A 453 -8.12 -11.19 -17.76
CA THR A 453 -9.41 -10.66 -17.35
C THR A 453 -10.27 -11.80 -16.78
N PRO A 454 -10.83 -11.67 -15.58
CA PRO A 454 -11.59 -12.75 -14.94
C PRO A 454 -12.80 -13.17 -15.79
N ILE A 455 -13.00 -14.48 -15.93
CA ILE A 455 -14.13 -15.04 -16.68
C ILE A 455 -14.98 -15.99 -15.83
N GLN A 456 -16.29 -15.92 -16.00
CA GLN A 456 -17.20 -16.92 -15.43
C GLN A 456 -17.14 -18.20 -16.26
N PHE A 457 -16.90 -19.34 -15.60
CA PHE A 457 -16.95 -20.64 -16.27
C PHE A 457 -18.30 -21.32 -15.98
N PRO A 458 -19.05 -21.78 -17.01
CA PRO A 458 -20.34 -22.43 -16.79
C PRO A 458 -20.22 -23.65 -15.87
N GLY A 459 -21.07 -23.73 -14.84
CA GLY A 459 -21.10 -24.85 -13.89
C GLY A 459 -19.97 -24.83 -12.84
N VAL A 460 -19.19 -23.76 -12.76
CA VAL A 460 -18.17 -23.54 -11.72
C VAL A 460 -18.51 -22.25 -10.99
N GLN A 461 -18.49 -22.28 -9.66
CA GLN A 461 -18.68 -21.08 -8.83
C GLN A 461 -17.40 -20.24 -8.81
N GLY A 462 -17.53 -18.92 -8.83
CA GLY A 462 -16.40 -18.00 -8.86
C GLY A 462 -15.86 -17.74 -10.28
N LEU A 463 -14.84 -16.90 -10.36
CA LEU A 463 -14.23 -16.47 -11.62
C LEU A 463 -12.88 -17.17 -11.82
N LEU A 464 -12.55 -17.53 -13.06
CA LEU A 464 -11.21 -17.95 -13.44
C LEU A 464 -10.39 -16.71 -13.81
N HIS A 465 -9.27 -16.51 -13.13
CA HIS A 465 -8.38 -15.37 -13.37
C HIS A 465 -7.15 -15.72 -14.21
N ILE A 466 -6.92 -17.00 -14.50
CA ILE A 466 -5.76 -17.48 -15.24
C ILE A 466 -6.12 -17.68 -16.72
N ASP A 467 -5.24 -17.23 -17.63
CA ASP A 467 -5.43 -17.43 -19.08
C ASP A 467 -5.42 -18.92 -19.41
N ARG A 468 -6.56 -19.39 -19.93
CA ARG A 468 -6.79 -20.77 -20.38
C ARG A 468 -5.77 -21.27 -21.39
N LYS A 469 -5.09 -20.41 -22.15
CA LYS A 469 -4.05 -20.79 -23.11
C LYS A 469 -2.72 -21.14 -22.46
N THR A 470 -2.49 -20.66 -21.24
CA THR A 470 -1.25 -20.85 -20.47
C THR A 470 -1.45 -21.66 -19.19
N LEU A 471 -2.70 -22.01 -18.90
CA LEU A 471 -3.13 -22.73 -17.70
C LEU A 471 -2.46 -24.11 -17.57
N GLY A 472 -1.62 -24.26 -16.56
CA GLY A 472 -1.22 -25.53 -15.98
C GLY A 472 -1.95 -25.78 -14.65
N TYR A 473 -1.86 -27.01 -14.15
CA TYR A 473 -2.41 -27.34 -12.83
C TYR A 473 -1.62 -28.44 -12.11
N LEU A 474 -1.63 -28.37 -10.78
CA LEU A 474 -1.31 -29.46 -9.85
C LEU A 474 -2.58 -29.83 -9.08
N TRP A 475 -2.65 -31.03 -8.52
CA TRP A 475 -3.78 -31.44 -7.71
C TRP A 475 -3.37 -32.30 -6.52
N GLN A 476 -4.15 -32.24 -5.44
CA GLN A 476 -4.00 -33.04 -4.23
C GLN A 476 -5.36 -33.41 -3.64
N VAL A 477 -5.37 -34.45 -2.82
CA VAL A 477 -6.49 -34.75 -1.92
C VAL A 477 -6.24 -34.00 -0.60
N PRO A 478 -7.10 -33.06 -0.20
CA PRO A 478 -6.87 -32.28 1.01
C PRO A 478 -6.90 -33.12 2.28
N GLN A 479 -6.05 -32.79 3.24
CA GLN A 479 -6.09 -33.32 4.61
C GLN A 479 -6.78 -32.28 5.49
N SER A 480 -7.98 -32.60 5.98
CA SER A 480 -8.82 -31.67 6.76
C SER A 480 -9.02 -30.33 6.04
N GLY A 481 -9.31 -30.37 4.74
CA GLY A 481 -9.51 -29.17 3.91
C GLY A 481 -8.23 -28.53 3.37
N ARG A 482 -7.05 -28.90 3.87
CA ARG A 482 -5.77 -28.27 3.51
C ARG A 482 -4.97 -29.05 2.49
N SER A 483 -4.28 -28.34 1.60
CA SER A 483 -3.31 -28.90 0.65
C SER A 483 -2.08 -28.00 0.56
N GLN A 484 -0.92 -28.59 0.25
CA GLN A 484 0.32 -27.88 0.05
C GLN A 484 0.99 -28.33 -1.24
N PHE A 485 1.18 -27.39 -2.14
CA PHE A 485 1.78 -27.60 -3.45
C PHE A 485 3.19 -27.05 -3.48
N VAL A 486 4.05 -27.66 -4.29
CA VAL A 486 5.35 -27.10 -4.65
C VAL A 486 5.38 -26.99 -6.17
N LEU A 487 5.37 -25.76 -6.68
CA LEU A 487 5.54 -25.47 -8.09
C LEU A 487 7.04 -25.31 -8.37
N PRO A 488 7.68 -26.20 -9.17
CA PRO A 488 9.08 -26.05 -9.50
C PRO A 488 9.29 -24.81 -10.38
N ILE A 489 10.19 -23.93 -9.98
CA ILE A 489 10.69 -22.82 -10.80
C ILE A 489 12.00 -23.29 -11.44
N PRO A 490 12.05 -23.45 -12.78
CA PRO A 490 13.30 -23.80 -13.46
C PRO A 490 14.40 -22.78 -13.16
N ASP A 491 15.65 -23.26 -13.11
CA ASP A 491 16.83 -22.38 -13.11
C ASP A 491 17.02 -21.80 -14.51
N ASP A 492 16.25 -20.76 -14.83
CA ASP A 492 16.22 -20.10 -16.12
C ASP A 492 16.25 -18.57 -15.90
N PRO A 493 17.37 -17.90 -16.22
CA PRO A 493 17.51 -16.45 -16.05
C PRO A 493 16.45 -15.62 -16.79
N SER A 494 15.78 -16.18 -17.81
CA SER A 494 14.70 -15.48 -18.51
C SER A 494 13.39 -15.40 -17.72
N LEU A 495 13.27 -16.15 -16.62
CA LEU A 495 12.13 -16.08 -15.69
C LEU A 495 12.29 -14.98 -14.65
N ILE A 496 13.52 -14.55 -14.34
CA ILE A 496 13.77 -13.50 -13.35
C ILE A 496 13.06 -12.20 -13.77
N GLY A 497 12.38 -11.58 -12.83
CA GLY A 497 11.59 -10.36 -13.04
C GLY A 497 10.22 -10.60 -13.68
N THR A 498 9.84 -11.85 -13.92
CA THR A 498 8.50 -12.20 -14.44
C THR A 498 7.57 -12.66 -13.31
N HIS A 499 6.26 -12.62 -13.57
CA HIS A 499 5.24 -13.08 -12.62
C HIS A 499 4.59 -14.38 -13.09
N VAL A 500 4.22 -15.23 -12.13
CA VAL A 500 3.32 -16.37 -12.35
C VAL A 500 2.03 -16.15 -11.56
N ALA A 501 0.87 -16.16 -12.22
CA ALA A 501 -0.40 -16.05 -11.53
C ALA A 501 -0.84 -17.44 -11.04
N LEU A 502 -1.28 -17.51 -9.78
CA LEU A 502 -1.67 -18.75 -9.11
C LEU A 502 -3.07 -18.60 -8.50
N GLN A 503 -3.94 -19.58 -8.75
CA GLN A 503 -5.31 -19.58 -8.23
C GLN A 503 -5.66 -20.98 -7.72
N ALA A 504 -6.37 -21.11 -6.60
CA ALA A 504 -6.90 -22.40 -6.19
C ALA A 504 -8.23 -22.72 -6.89
N ALA A 505 -8.49 -24.00 -7.13
CA ALA A 505 -9.81 -24.51 -7.44
C ALA A 505 -10.11 -25.72 -6.58
N PHE A 506 -11.36 -25.89 -6.19
CA PHE A 506 -11.77 -26.93 -5.26
C PHE A 506 -12.94 -27.71 -5.82
N ARG A 507 -12.88 -29.04 -5.69
CA ARG A 507 -14.05 -29.90 -5.90
C ARG A 507 -14.75 -30.09 -4.56
N THR A 508 -15.98 -29.63 -4.46
CA THR A 508 -16.83 -29.76 -3.27
C THR A 508 -18.05 -30.65 -3.59
N PRO A 509 -18.86 -31.04 -2.59
CA PRO A 509 -20.11 -31.77 -2.82
C PRO A 509 -21.11 -31.01 -3.71
N THR A 510 -21.06 -29.67 -3.73
CA THR A 510 -21.99 -28.80 -4.48
C THR A 510 -21.50 -28.45 -5.88
N GLY A 511 -20.23 -28.71 -6.20
CA GLY A 511 -19.69 -28.42 -7.52
C GLY A 511 -18.19 -28.13 -7.49
N THR A 512 -17.72 -27.41 -8.51
CA THR A 512 -16.36 -26.87 -8.52
C THR A 512 -16.43 -25.39 -8.14
N VAL A 513 -15.47 -24.93 -7.35
CA VAL A 513 -15.37 -23.54 -6.88
C VAL A 513 -13.96 -23.03 -7.20
N PHE A 514 -13.85 -21.89 -7.85
CA PHE A 514 -12.59 -21.15 -7.93
C PHE A 514 -12.42 -20.28 -6.69
N SER A 515 -11.20 -20.29 -6.14
CA SER A 515 -10.80 -19.35 -5.09
C SER A 515 -10.95 -17.91 -5.60
N PRO A 516 -11.49 -16.99 -4.79
CA PRO A 516 -11.49 -15.57 -5.12
C PRO A 516 -10.09 -14.95 -4.98
N HIS A 517 -9.18 -15.60 -4.26
CA HIS A 517 -7.81 -15.13 -4.05
C HIS A 517 -6.89 -15.59 -5.18
N VAL A 518 -6.03 -14.67 -5.62
CA VAL A 518 -4.96 -14.96 -6.56
C VAL A 518 -3.68 -14.35 -6.02
N VAL A 519 -2.60 -15.11 -6.10
CA VAL A 519 -1.25 -14.61 -5.82
C VAL A 519 -0.49 -14.52 -7.14
N GLU A 520 0.35 -13.49 -7.31
CA GLU A 520 1.13 -13.27 -8.53
C GLU A 520 2.63 -13.12 -8.22
N PRO A 521 3.31 -14.18 -7.73
CA PRO A 521 4.67 -14.05 -7.23
C PRO A 521 5.64 -13.61 -8.32
N LEU A 522 6.54 -12.71 -7.98
CA LEU A 522 7.67 -12.27 -8.78
C LEU A 522 8.79 -13.30 -8.66
N ILE A 523 9.23 -13.82 -9.79
CA ILE A 523 10.38 -14.74 -9.81
C ILE A 523 11.65 -13.93 -9.64
N LEU A 524 12.36 -14.19 -8.55
CA LEU A 524 13.58 -13.51 -8.12
C LEU A 524 14.82 -14.36 -8.45
N PRO A 525 16.03 -13.75 -8.48
CA PRO A 525 17.29 -14.45 -8.68
C PRO A 525 17.60 -15.51 -7.64
#